data_AF-A0AAE9B2H3-F1
#
_entry.id   AF-A0AAE9B2H3-F1
#
_cell.length_a   1.000
_cell.length_b   1.000
_cell.length_c   1.000
_cell.angle_alpha   90.00
_cell.angle_beta   90.00
_cell.angle_gamma   90.00
#
_symmetry.space_group_name_H-M   'P 1'
#
loop_
_entity.id
_entity.type
_entity.pdbx_description
1 polymer ?
#
loop_
_entity_poly.entity_id
_entity_poly.type
_entity_poly.pdbx_seq_one_letter_code
_entity_poly.pdbx_strand_id
1 'polypeptide(L)'
;ACPETSWPLSVLSMLSMREAFAHATLGNRDSTHRAIGEAHRYFEQIREGDPDPFWVTYFNEPKLIVDTGIAHGRLGEAATAESLIADALRREDRTNQRGRAFHSFWLARTQLDQGKLDQACHTATQALEPASAVASECVSGHLREFYDQLEPHRQEPEALAFESRLRELLPPVSGSLRP
;
A
#
# COMPACT_ATOMS: atom_id res chain seq x y z
N ALA A 1 42.75 0.26 0.93
CA ALA A 1 41.61 -0.29 1.67
C ALA A 1 40.35 0.12 0.93
N CYS A 2 39.56 -0.83 0.44
CA CYS A 2 38.20 -0.50 0.00
C CYS A 2 37.45 0.03 1.23
N PRO A 3 36.79 1.20 1.17
CA PRO A 3 35.91 1.59 2.26
C PRO A 3 34.86 0.49 2.40
N GLU A 4 34.64 0.01 3.63
CA GLU A 4 33.52 -0.88 3.92
C GLU A 4 32.26 -0.24 3.34
N THR A 5 31.72 -0.84 2.28
CA THR A 5 30.50 -0.38 1.61
C THR A 5 29.32 -0.67 2.53
N SER A 6 29.16 0.13 3.57
CA SER A 6 27.90 0.23 4.28
C SER A 6 26.91 0.89 3.34
N TRP A 7 25.86 0.15 2.96
CA TRP A 7 24.77 0.70 2.18
C TRP A 7 24.16 1.94 2.88
N PRO A 8 23.68 2.94 2.13
CA PRO A 8 22.98 4.10 2.72
C PRO A 8 21.84 3.66 3.65
N LEU A 9 21.62 4.41 4.73
CA LEU A 9 20.61 4.08 5.74
C LEU A 9 19.18 4.03 5.16
N SER A 10 18.87 4.89 4.20
CA SER A 10 17.61 4.87 3.44
C SER A 10 17.41 3.53 2.70
N VAL A 11 18.48 3.00 2.10
CA VAL A 11 18.48 1.71 1.38
C VAL A 11 18.28 0.57 2.36
N LEU A 12 18.99 0.59 3.50
CA LEU A 12 18.82 -0.43 4.55
C LEU A 12 17.41 -0.41 5.14
N SER A 13 16.84 0.77 5.37
CA SER A 13 15.46 0.93 5.83
C SER A 13 14.46 0.37 4.81
N MET A 14 14.59 0.76 3.55
CA MET A 14 13.74 0.26 2.46
C MET A 14 13.83 -1.28 2.33
N LEU A 15 15.03 -1.85 2.36
CA LEU A 15 15.24 -3.30 2.27
C LEU A 15 14.64 -4.04 3.46
N SER A 16 14.75 -3.49 4.67
CA SER A 16 14.13 -4.05 5.88
C SER A 16 12.60 -4.06 5.76
N MET A 17 11.98 -3.05 5.15
CA MET A 17 10.55 -3.09 4.84
C MET A 17 10.19 -4.14 3.79
N ARG A 18 11.07 -4.44 2.82
CA ARG A 18 10.84 -5.53 1.87
C ARG A 18 10.97 -6.90 2.55
N GLU A 19 11.89 -7.07 3.49
CA GLU A 19 11.97 -8.25 4.36
C GLU A 19 10.70 -8.42 5.20
N ALA A 20 10.20 -7.34 5.80
CA ALA A 20 8.93 -7.34 6.53
C ALA A 20 7.77 -7.83 5.66
N PHE A 21 7.66 -7.36 4.41
CA PHE A 21 6.64 -7.84 3.49
C PHE A 21 6.77 -9.32 3.13
N ALA A 22 7.99 -9.82 2.95
CA ALA A 22 8.24 -11.23 2.70
C ALA A 22 7.78 -12.08 3.89
N HIS A 23 8.14 -11.69 5.12
CA HIS A 23 7.69 -12.38 6.34
C HIS A 23 6.19 -12.30 6.56
N ALA A 24 5.57 -11.14 6.28
CA ALA A 24 4.13 -10.95 6.44
C ALA A 24 3.35 -11.85 5.46
N THR A 25 3.83 -11.98 4.21
CA THR A 25 3.26 -12.91 3.23
C THR A 25 3.33 -14.37 3.68
N LEU A 26 4.37 -14.74 4.43
CA LEU A 26 4.52 -16.08 5.02
C LEU A 26 3.79 -16.24 6.36
N GLY A 27 3.11 -15.20 6.86
CA GLY A 27 2.43 -15.21 8.16
C GLY A 27 3.37 -15.23 9.38
N ASN A 28 4.67 -14.97 9.18
CA ASN A 28 5.64 -14.93 10.28
C ASN A 28 5.56 -13.59 11.02
N ARG A 29 4.73 -13.54 12.07
CA ARG A 29 4.48 -12.34 12.87
C ARG A 29 5.75 -11.76 13.49
N ASP A 30 6.55 -12.58 14.17
CA ASP A 30 7.72 -12.11 14.91
C ASP A 30 8.79 -11.55 13.98
N SER A 31 9.08 -12.25 12.88
CA SER A 31 10.07 -11.76 11.91
C SER A 31 9.58 -10.53 11.15
N THR A 32 8.27 -10.41 10.88
CA THR A 32 7.69 -9.19 10.30
C THR A 32 7.92 -7.99 11.22
N HIS A 33 7.55 -8.11 12.49
CA HIS A 33 7.71 -7.01 13.46
C HIS A 33 9.17 -6.65 13.70
N ARG A 34 10.07 -7.64 13.75
CA ARG A 34 11.52 -7.40 13.83
C ARG A 34 12.02 -6.58 12.64
N ALA A 35 11.67 -6.97 11.42
CA ALA A 35 12.10 -6.29 10.20
C ALA A 35 11.48 -4.87 10.08
N ILE A 36 10.24 -4.66 10.53
CA ILE A 36 9.64 -3.33 10.68
C ILE A 36 10.49 -2.49 11.64
N GLY A 37 10.80 -3.02 12.83
CA GLY A 37 11.62 -2.31 13.82
C GLY A 37 13.00 -1.93 13.28
N GLU A 38 13.64 -2.82 12.52
CA GLU A 38 14.91 -2.53 11.84
C GLU A 38 14.77 -1.42 10.80
N ALA A 39 13.69 -1.43 10.01
CA ALA A 39 13.42 -0.39 9.03
C ALA A 39 13.30 1.00 9.67
N HIS A 40 12.49 1.12 10.74
CA HIS A 40 12.34 2.36 11.49
C HIS A 40 13.65 2.81 12.12
N ARG A 41 14.38 1.89 12.76
CA ARG A 41 15.69 2.18 13.36
C ARG A 41 16.69 2.74 12.34
N TYR A 42 16.77 2.19 11.13
CA TYR A 42 17.63 2.74 10.09
C TYR A 42 17.16 4.11 9.62
N PHE A 43 15.86 4.30 9.46
CA PHE A 43 15.28 5.56 9.01
C PHE A 43 15.53 6.71 10.00
N GLU A 44 15.34 6.46 11.30
CA GLU A 44 15.57 7.43 12.38
C GLU A 44 17.03 7.89 12.49
N GLN A 45 17.98 7.11 11.97
CA GLN A 45 19.40 7.46 11.97
C GLN A 45 19.82 8.32 10.78
N ILE A 46 18.97 8.48 9.75
CA ILE A 46 19.26 9.30 8.56
C ILE A 46 19.41 10.76 8.98
N ARG A 47 20.48 11.41 8.51
CA ARG A 47 20.77 12.83 8.76
C ARG A 47 20.70 13.63 7.46
N GLU A 48 20.45 14.93 7.60
CA GLU A 48 20.53 15.85 6.48
C GLU A 48 21.95 15.82 5.87
N GLY A 49 22.02 15.63 4.56
CA GLY A 49 23.29 15.52 3.84
C GLY A 49 23.85 14.10 3.71
N ASP A 50 23.18 13.08 4.28
CA ASP A 50 23.56 11.68 4.02
C ASP A 50 23.44 11.35 2.52
N PRO A 51 24.39 10.60 1.95
CA PRO A 51 24.42 10.32 0.52
C PRO A 51 23.38 9.26 0.15
N ASP A 52 22.28 9.71 -0.45
CA ASP A 52 21.24 8.81 -0.97
C ASP A 52 21.29 8.70 -2.51
N PRO A 53 21.26 7.47 -3.05
CA PRO A 53 21.05 7.27 -4.47
C PRO A 53 19.70 7.86 -4.91
N PHE A 54 19.67 8.54 -6.06
CA PHE A 54 18.44 9.20 -6.54
C PHE A 54 17.20 8.27 -6.57
N TRP A 55 17.41 6.97 -6.83
CA TRP A 55 16.35 6.00 -6.94
C TRP A 55 15.67 5.63 -5.61
N VAL A 56 16.26 5.96 -4.45
CA VAL A 56 15.67 5.68 -3.12
C VAL A 56 14.89 6.86 -2.56
N THR A 57 14.94 8.04 -3.20
CA THR A 57 14.29 9.28 -2.74
C THR A 57 12.78 9.17 -2.55
N TYR A 58 12.13 8.20 -3.22
CA TYR A 58 10.71 7.92 -3.01
C TYR A 58 10.41 7.30 -1.63
N PHE A 59 11.40 6.68 -1.00
CA PHE A 59 11.29 6.03 0.30
C PHE A 59 11.49 7.06 1.42
N ASN A 60 10.49 7.92 1.58
CA ASN A 60 10.42 8.95 2.60
C ASN A 60 9.57 8.48 3.80
N GLU A 61 9.39 9.36 4.80
CA GLU A 61 8.66 9.03 6.02
C GLU A 61 7.21 8.58 5.75
N PRO A 62 6.38 9.29 4.93
CA PRO A 62 5.06 8.77 4.55
C PRO A 62 5.12 7.38 3.93
N LYS A 63 6.13 7.09 3.11
CA LYS A 63 6.30 5.78 2.48
C LYS A 63 6.65 4.68 3.50
N LEU A 64 7.50 4.97 4.49
CA LEU A 64 7.79 4.05 5.58
C LEU A 64 6.52 3.77 6.41
N ILE A 65 5.74 4.80 6.74
CA ILE A 65 4.50 4.67 7.53
C ILE A 65 3.48 3.79 6.80
N VAL A 66 3.22 4.04 5.51
CA VAL A 66 2.24 3.25 4.76
C VAL A 66 2.70 1.81 4.55
N ASP A 67 3.99 1.58 4.27
CA ASP A 67 4.52 0.23 4.14
C ASP A 67 4.42 -0.52 5.49
N THR A 68 4.63 0.17 6.61
CA THR A 68 4.43 -0.40 7.95
C THR A 68 2.96 -0.82 8.15
N GLY A 69 2.02 0.06 7.82
CA GLY A 69 0.59 -0.24 7.89
C GLY A 69 0.18 -1.44 7.02
N ILE A 70 0.69 -1.51 5.78
CA ILE A 70 0.42 -2.64 4.87
C ILE A 70 0.96 -3.96 5.45
N ALA A 71 2.15 -3.94 6.07
CA ALA A 71 2.72 -5.13 6.69
C ALA A 71 1.86 -5.63 7.87
N HIS A 72 1.39 -4.72 8.74
CA HIS A 72 0.43 -5.04 9.79
C HIS A 72 -0.89 -5.61 9.24
N GLY A 73 -1.43 -5.02 8.16
CA GLY A 73 -2.66 -5.48 7.53
C GLY A 73 -2.54 -6.91 7.02
N ARG A 74 -1.40 -7.26 6.43
CA ARG A 74 -1.09 -8.64 6.00
C ARG A 74 -1.01 -9.64 7.15
N LEU A 75 -0.71 -9.20 8.37
CA LEU A 75 -0.72 -10.03 9.59
C LEU A 75 -2.12 -10.14 10.25
N GLY A 76 -3.14 -9.55 9.65
CA GLY A 76 -4.49 -9.46 10.21
C GLY A 76 -4.65 -8.39 11.29
N GLU A 77 -3.69 -7.47 11.45
CA GLU A 77 -3.73 -6.39 12.44
C GLU A 77 -4.42 -5.14 11.87
N ALA A 78 -5.67 -5.31 11.43
CA ALA A 78 -6.35 -4.35 10.58
C ALA A 78 -6.54 -2.96 11.21
N ALA A 79 -6.85 -2.89 12.52
CA ALA A 79 -7.02 -1.60 13.20
C ALA A 79 -5.72 -0.76 13.19
N THR A 80 -4.57 -1.39 13.45
CA THR A 80 -3.24 -0.76 13.37
C THR A 80 -2.93 -0.31 11.95
N ALA A 81 -3.20 -1.19 10.98
CA ALA A 81 -2.98 -0.91 9.57
C ALA A 81 -3.80 0.28 9.07
N GLU A 82 -5.08 0.39 9.43
CA GLU A 82 -5.94 1.50 9.00
C GLU A 82 -5.39 2.83 9.52
N SER A 83 -5.02 2.89 10.80
CA SER A 83 -4.47 4.09 11.41
C SER A 83 -3.22 4.61 10.68
N LEU A 84 -2.28 3.71 10.41
CA LEU A 84 -1.02 4.02 9.73
C LEU A 84 -1.23 4.41 8.26
N ILE A 85 -2.00 3.61 7.51
CA ILE A 85 -2.23 3.87 6.08
C ILE A 85 -2.99 5.18 5.89
N ALA A 86 -4.03 5.44 6.70
CA ALA A 86 -4.78 6.69 6.64
C ALA A 86 -3.90 7.91 6.99
N ASP A 87 -2.98 7.78 7.95
CA ASP A 87 -2.06 8.85 8.30
C ASP A 87 -1.05 9.15 7.17
N ALA A 88 -0.43 8.11 6.62
CA ALA A 88 0.47 8.27 5.49
C ALA A 88 -0.24 8.91 4.28
N LEU A 89 -1.46 8.47 3.94
CA LEU A 89 -2.25 9.05 2.86
C LEU A 89 -2.57 10.53 3.05
N ARG A 90 -2.72 11.02 4.28
CA ARG A 90 -2.90 12.46 4.55
C ARG A 90 -1.62 13.26 4.30
N ARG A 91 -0.45 12.65 4.53
CA ARG A 91 0.87 13.29 4.40
C ARG A 91 1.49 13.11 3.01
N GLU A 92 1.04 12.13 2.24
CA GLU A 92 1.56 11.81 0.91
C GLU A 92 1.26 12.93 -0.09
N ASP A 93 2.27 13.28 -0.91
CA ASP A 93 2.16 14.30 -1.94
C ASP A 93 0.98 14.01 -2.89
N ARG A 94 0.14 15.03 -3.10
CA ARG A 94 -1.02 14.98 -4.00
C ARG A 94 -0.63 14.71 -5.45
N THR A 95 0.60 15.02 -5.85
CA THR A 95 1.12 14.72 -7.19
C THR A 95 1.40 13.22 -7.39
N ASN A 96 1.59 12.44 -6.31
CA ASN A 96 1.83 10.99 -6.39
C ASN A 96 0.52 10.19 -6.61
N GLN A 97 -0.20 10.48 -7.68
CA GLN A 97 -1.51 9.89 -7.96
C GLN A 97 -1.48 8.35 -7.95
N ARG A 98 -0.42 7.76 -8.51
CA ARG A 98 -0.26 6.29 -8.56
C ARG A 98 -0.07 5.68 -7.16
N GLY A 99 0.82 6.26 -6.35
CA GLY A 99 1.05 5.79 -4.98
C GLY A 99 -0.20 5.93 -4.13
N ARG A 100 -0.85 7.09 -4.20
CA ARG A 100 -2.11 7.36 -3.48
C ARG A 100 -3.22 6.39 -3.85
N ALA A 101 -3.38 6.05 -5.13
CA ALA A 101 -4.37 5.05 -5.56
C ALA A 101 -4.07 3.66 -4.97
N PHE A 102 -2.80 3.23 -5.02
CA PHE A 102 -2.36 1.97 -4.43
C PHE A 102 -2.55 1.93 -2.91
N HIS A 103 -2.19 2.99 -2.20
CA HIS A 103 -2.35 3.07 -0.74
C HIS A 103 -3.83 3.16 -0.33
N SER A 104 -4.67 3.84 -1.12
CA SER A 104 -6.12 3.89 -0.89
C SER A 104 -6.79 2.53 -1.05
N PHE A 105 -6.34 1.70 -2.01
CA PHE A 105 -6.76 0.30 -2.10
C PHE A 105 -6.44 -0.46 -0.81
N TRP A 106 -5.21 -0.35 -0.29
CA TRP A 106 -4.84 -1.04 0.95
C TRP A 106 -5.64 -0.54 2.15
N LEU A 107 -5.96 0.76 2.20
CA LEU A 107 -6.84 1.31 3.22
C LEU A 107 -8.26 0.70 3.14
N ALA A 108 -8.85 0.67 1.94
CA ALA A 108 -10.18 0.11 1.72
C ALA A 108 -10.25 -1.38 2.10
N ARG A 109 -9.25 -2.17 1.70
CA ARG A 109 -9.13 -3.58 2.11
C ARG A 109 -9.06 -3.72 3.64
N THR A 110 -8.26 -2.90 4.30
CA THR A 110 -8.10 -2.93 5.76
C THR A 110 -9.39 -2.53 6.49
N GLN A 111 -10.17 -1.61 5.92
CA GLN A 111 -11.50 -1.25 6.44
C GLN A 111 -12.49 -2.40 6.26
N LEU A 112 -12.47 -3.08 5.11
CA LEU A 112 -13.28 -4.27 4.84
C LEU A 112 -12.94 -5.41 5.80
N ASP A 113 -11.65 -5.65 6.09
CA ASP A 113 -11.19 -6.65 7.07
C ASP A 113 -11.72 -6.36 8.50
N GLN A 114 -12.11 -5.12 8.78
CA GLN A 114 -12.77 -4.70 10.03
C GLN A 114 -14.30 -4.70 9.96
N GLY A 115 -14.89 -5.14 8.84
CA GLY A 115 -16.34 -5.13 8.61
C GLY A 115 -16.92 -3.75 8.30
N LYS A 116 -16.10 -2.75 7.97
CA LYS A 116 -16.54 -1.37 7.68
C LYS A 116 -16.87 -1.22 6.19
N LEU A 117 -17.88 -1.96 5.71
CA LEU A 117 -18.21 -2.08 4.28
C LEU A 117 -18.39 -0.72 3.59
N ASP A 118 -19.24 0.16 4.13
CA ASP A 118 -19.51 1.49 3.56
C ASP A 118 -18.23 2.31 3.42
N GLN A 119 -17.45 2.42 4.50
CA GLN A 119 -16.19 3.14 4.50
C GLN A 119 -15.17 2.54 3.51
N ALA A 120 -15.12 1.21 3.40
CA ALA A 120 -14.24 0.51 2.47
C ALA A 120 -14.61 0.83 1.01
N CYS A 121 -15.88 0.70 0.65
CA CYS A 121 -16.38 1.02 -0.70
C CYS A 121 -16.19 2.51 -1.04
N HIS A 122 -16.41 3.41 -0.08
CA HIS A 122 -16.15 4.84 -0.25
C HIS A 122 -14.67 5.11 -0.56
N THR A 123 -13.76 4.56 0.26
CA THR A 123 -12.32 4.72 0.10
C THR A 123 -11.82 4.13 -1.23
N ALA A 124 -12.30 2.95 -1.61
CA ALA A 124 -11.97 2.34 -2.90
C ALA A 124 -12.48 3.17 -4.08
N THR A 125 -13.67 3.75 -3.97
CA THR A 125 -14.25 4.63 -5.00
C THR A 125 -13.39 5.87 -5.22
N GLN A 126 -12.90 6.50 -4.14
CA GLN A 126 -12.01 7.66 -4.24
C GLN A 126 -10.67 7.34 -4.93
N ALA A 127 -10.25 6.08 -4.91
CA ALA A 127 -9.03 5.62 -5.57
C ALA A 127 -9.19 5.44 -7.09
N LEU A 128 -10.42 5.28 -7.60
CA LEU A 128 -10.69 4.98 -9.01
C LEU A 128 -10.28 6.11 -9.97
N GLU A 129 -10.55 7.36 -9.60
CA GLU A 129 -10.21 8.53 -10.43
C GLU A 129 -8.69 8.71 -10.58
N PRO A 130 -7.88 8.73 -9.50
CA PRO A 130 -6.43 8.72 -9.64
C PRO A 130 -5.90 7.48 -10.37
N ALA A 131 -6.52 6.31 -10.18
CA ALA A 131 -6.11 5.08 -10.85
C ALA A 131 -6.32 5.11 -12.36
N SER A 132 -7.42 5.68 -12.84
CA SER A 132 -7.70 5.80 -14.28
C SER A 132 -6.76 6.80 -14.97
N ALA A 133 -6.35 7.86 -14.27
CA ALA A 133 -5.43 8.87 -14.80
C ALA A 133 -4.00 8.35 -15.03
N VAL A 134 -3.53 7.39 -14.24
CA VAL A 134 -2.13 6.89 -14.28
C VAL A 134 -1.92 5.66 -15.17
N ALA A 135 -2.98 5.14 -15.81
CA ALA A 135 -2.95 3.98 -16.71
C ALA A 135 -2.14 2.78 -16.18
N SER A 136 -2.18 2.52 -14.87
CA SER A 136 -1.37 1.48 -14.23
C SER A 136 -2.17 0.19 -14.07
N GLU A 137 -1.83 -0.84 -14.85
CA GLU A 137 -2.48 -2.16 -14.77
C GLU A 137 -2.40 -2.79 -13.37
N CYS A 138 -1.30 -2.58 -12.65
CA CYS A 138 -1.12 -3.04 -11.28
C CYS A 138 -2.15 -2.41 -10.34
N VAL A 139 -2.35 -1.08 -10.41
CA VAL A 139 -3.33 -0.38 -9.57
C VAL A 139 -4.75 -0.81 -9.94
N SER A 140 -5.07 -0.88 -11.23
CA SER A 140 -6.38 -1.37 -11.68
C SER A 140 -6.62 -2.83 -11.29
N GLY A 141 -5.58 -3.66 -11.28
CA GLY A 141 -5.63 -5.04 -10.80
C GLY A 141 -6.02 -5.14 -9.34
N HIS A 142 -5.43 -4.31 -8.47
CA HIS A 142 -5.79 -4.26 -7.05
C HIS A 142 -7.22 -3.78 -6.81
N LEU A 143 -7.69 -2.78 -7.55
CA LEU A 143 -9.09 -2.32 -7.40
C LEU A 143 -10.11 -3.38 -7.85
N ARG A 144 -9.74 -4.22 -8.82
CA ARG A 144 -10.53 -5.40 -9.20
C ARG A 144 -10.45 -6.52 -8.16
N GLU A 145 -9.27 -6.75 -7.58
CA GLU A 145 -9.10 -7.67 -6.45
C GLU A 145 -9.97 -7.26 -5.25
N PHE A 146 -10.05 -5.96 -4.95
CA PHE A 146 -10.97 -5.46 -3.92
C PHE A 146 -12.43 -5.74 -4.27
N TYR A 147 -12.85 -5.56 -5.53
CA TYR A 147 -14.20 -5.94 -5.96
C TYR A 147 -14.48 -7.44 -5.74
N ASP A 148 -13.51 -8.31 -6.05
CA ASP A 148 -13.65 -9.75 -5.83
C ASP A 148 -13.78 -10.08 -4.33
N GLN A 149 -13.11 -9.33 -3.45
CA GLN A 149 -13.23 -9.48 -1.99
C GLN A 149 -14.62 -9.06 -1.46
N LEU A 150 -15.37 -8.25 -2.20
CA LEU A 150 -16.75 -7.88 -1.86
C LEU A 150 -17.77 -8.97 -2.18
N GLU A 151 -17.37 -10.16 -2.64
CA GLU A 151 -18.29 -11.27 -2.95
C GLU A 151 -19.35 -11.51 -1.86
N PRO A 152 -19.02 -11.55 -0.54
CA PRO A 152 -20.02 -11.74 0.50
C PRO A 152 -21.05 -10.60 0.61
N HIS A 153 -20.75 -9.44 0.04
CA HIS A 153 -21.52 -8.19 0.15
C HIS A 153 -22.03 -7.70 -1.20
N ARG A 154 -21.99 -8.51 -2.26
CA ARG A 154 -22.26 -8.05 -3.64
C ARG A 154 -23.66 -7.46 -3.87
N GLN A 155 -24.61 -7.74 -2.98
CA GLN A 155 -25.98 -7.21 -3.05
C GLN A 155 -26.19 -5.94 -2.22
N GLU A 156 -25.17 -5.52 -1.45
CA GLU A 156 -25.26 -4.30 -0.64
C GLU A 156 -25.13 -3.05 -1.53
N PRO A 157 -25.88 -1.98 -1.23
CA PRO A 157 -25.89 -0.76 -2.05
C PRO A 157 -24.50 -0.16 -2.30
N GLU A 158 -23.63 -0.21 -1.29
CA GLU A 158 -22.28 0.37 -1.34
C GLU A 158 -21.37 -0.42 -2.29
N ALA A 159 -21.50 -1.76 -2.30
CA ALA A 159 -20.76 -2.62 -3.22
C ALA A 159 -21.24 -2.43 -4.67
N LEU A 160 -22.55 -2.31 -4.89
CA LEU A 160 -23.13 -2.04 -6.21
C LEU A 160 -22.71 -0.65 -6.75
N ALA A 161 -22.68 0.36 -5.88
CA ALA A 161 -22.24 1.71 -6.25
C ALA A 161 -20.75 1.73 -6.65
N PHE A 162 -19.90 1.05 -5.87
CA PHE A 162 -18.49 0.89 -6.20
C PHE A 162 -18.31 0.14 -7.53
N GLU A 163 -19.02 -0.97 -7.74
CA GLU A 163 -18.95 -1.74 -8.99
C GLU A 163 -19.30 -0.88 -10.21
N SER A 164 -20.38 -0.10 -10.12
CA SER A 164 -20.82 0.80 -11.20
C SER A 164 -19.71 1.76 -11.60
N ARG A 165 -19.08 2.42 -10.60
CA ARG A 165 -17.95 3.34 -10.82
C ARG A 165 -16.70 2.64 -11.33
N LEU A 166 -16.40 1.44 -10.84
CA LEU A 166 -15.27 0.63 -11.29
C LEU A 166 -15.40 0.30 -12.78
N ARG A 167 -16.59 -0.13 -13.22
CA ARG A 167 -16.87 -0.45 -14.64
C ARG A 167 -16.78 0.77 -15.55
N GLU A 168 -17.22 1.93 -15.06
CA GLU A 168 -17.16 3.20 -15.79
C GLU A 168 -15.71 3.68 -16.00
N LEU A 169 -14.89 3.66 -14.94
CA LEU A 169 -13.56 4.27 -14.94
C LEU A 169 -12.44 3.32 -15.35
N LEU A 170 -12.59 2.01 -15.09
CA LEU A 170 -11.58 0.99 -15.36
C LEU A 170 -12.19 -0.18 -16.14
N PRO A 171 -12.66 0.05 -17.38
CA PRO A 171 -13.30 -0.98 -18.18
C PRO A 171 -12.40 -2.22 -18.33
N PRO A 172 -12.98 -3.42 -18.49
CA PRO A 172 -12.21 -4.63 -18.72
C PRO A 172 -11.29 -4.43 -19.94
N VAL A 173 -10.02 -4.80 -19.79
CA VAL A 173 -9.09 -4.77 -20.92
C VAL A 173 -9.59 -5.80 -21.92
N SER A 174 -10.09 -5.34 -23.07
CA SER A 174 -10.42 -6.20 -24.22
C SER A 174 -9.13 -6.84 -24.73
N GLY A 175 -8.79 -8.01 -24.19
CA GLY A 175 -7.52 -8.68 -24.49
C GLY A 175 -7.08 -9.60 -23.37
N SER A 176 -7.88 -10.62 -23.06
CA SER A 176 -7.38 -11.79 -22.33
C SER A 176 -6.36 -12.50 -23.20
N LEU A 177 -5.07 -12.24 -22.98
CA LEU A 177 -4.06 -13.27 -23.06
C LEU A 177 -3.70 -13.66 -21.63
N ARG A 178 -4.53 -14.51 -21.02
CA ARG A 178 -4.02 -15.39 -19.97
C ARG A 178 -3.49 -16.66 -20.65
N PRO A 179 -2.26 -17.10 -20.34
CA PRO A 179 -1.81 -18.46 -20.64
C PRO A 179 -2.58 -19.50 -19.81
#